data_AF-A0A163MIZ2-F1
#
_entry.id   AF-A0A163MIZ2-F1
#
_cell.length_a   1.000
_cell.length_b   1.000
_cell.length_c   1.000
_cell.angle_alpha   90.00
_cell.angle_beta   90.00
_cell.angle_gamma   90.00
#
_symmetry.space_group_name_H-M   'P 1'
#
loop_
_entity.id
_entity.type
_entity.pdbx_description
1 polymer ?
#
loop_
_entity_poly.entity_id
_entity_poly.type
_entity_poly.pdbx_seq_one_letter_code
_entity_poly.pdbx_strand_id
1 'polypeptide(L)'
;MASPGNHHNKHHHQHQSNDWKTKIKNVVVLIQENRSFDTFAGGLDYSRDINGLLHMNYCNPANVLDSHSKLVCSDKLTFAHDVAQDDPNHSMSGINMQLFGTMNPDEAKVKSGQVNATMKGFITEQQLAYGTTNLTRASEVINYYTPQHIPVFNEMAKNFVLFDRWFCGKGVIEHKGTNNGGEYSHSSILGLLAKLWDLENLTPRTAWSSTFEHLFLDKIRKDTPKKLPEPVVFG
;
A
#
# COMPACT_ATOMS: atom_id res chain seq x y z
N MET A 1 71.79 -21.27 24.44
CA MET A 1 70.65 -20.79 25.26
C MET A 1 69.84 -19.84 24.42
N ALA A 2 68.71 -20.31 23.90
CA ALA A 2 67.72 -19.49 23.21
C ALA A 2 66.42 -19.62 24.01
N SER A 3 65.86 -18.49 24.44
CA SER A 3 64.63 -18.43 25.25
C SER A 3 63.41 -18.90 24.45
N PRO A 4 62.41 -19.54 25.09
CA PRO A 4 61.20 -19.94 24.39
C PRO A 4 60.31 -18.72 24.12
N GLY A 5 59.88 -18.58 22.85
CA GLY A 5 58.90 -17.58 22.43
C GLY A 5 57.52 -17.88 23.02
N ASN A 6 56.94 -16.87 23.65
CA ASN A 6 55.63 -16.91 24.29
C ASN A 6 54.52 -16.91 23.22
N HIS A 7 53.83 -18.04 23.02
CA HIS A 7 52.64 -18.11 22.17
C HIS A 7 51.44 -17.47 22.90
N HIS A 8 51.22 -16.18 22.68
CA HIS A 8 49.94 -15.55 23.01
C HIS A 8 48.90 -15.91 21.94
N ASN A 9 48.05 -16.88 22.29
CA ASN A 9 46.78 -17.13 21.61
C ASN A 9 45.89 -15.89 21.79
N LYS A 10 45.92 -14.98 20.80
CA LYS A 10 44.90 -13.94 20.69
C LYS A 10 43.63 -14.63 20.23
N HIS A 11 42.76 -14.97 21.18
CA HIS A 11 41.36 -15.23 20.90
C HIS A 11 40.80 -13.98 20.22
N HIS A 12 40.67 -14.03 18.89
CA HIS A 12 39.84 -13.09 18.16
C HIS A 12 38.40 -13.30 18.61
N HIS A 13 37.98 -12.55 19.62
CA HIS A 13 36.57 -12.26 19.81
C HIS A 13 36.11 -11.47 18.58
N GLN A 14 35.65 -12.17 17.56
CA GLN A 14 34.81 -11.58 16.53
C GLN A 14 33.60 -11.02 17.27
N HIS A 15 33.56 -9.70 17.41
CA HIS A 15 32.31 -8.99 17.63
C HIS A 15 31.39 -9.36 16.47
N GLN A 16 30.50 -10.34 16.68
CA GLN A 16 29.35 -10.52 15.81
C GLN A 16 28.55 -9.23 15.87
N SER A 17 28.73 -8.38 14.86
CA SER A 17 27.84 -7.26 14.61
C SER A 17 26.42 -7.82 14.58
N ASN A 18 25.57 -7.41 15.53
CA ASN A 18 24.15 -7.75 15.56
C ASN A 18 23.35 -7.01 14.47
N ASP A 19 24.02 -6.46 13.45
CA ASP A 19 23.37 -5.80 12.33
C ASP A 19 22.59 -6.84 11.51
N TRP A 20 21.27 -6.76 11.59
CA TRP A 20 20.33 -7.60 10.87
C TRP A 20 20.60 -7.60 9.36
N LYS A 21 21.18 -6.51 8.82
CA LYS A 21 21.58 -6.40 7.42
C LYS A 21 22.61 -7.46 7.02
N THR A 22 23.42 -7.93 7.96
CA THR A 22 24.40 -9.01 7.70
C THR A 22 23.75 -10.39 7.61
N LYS A 23 22.52 -10.55 8.13
CA LYS A 23 21.79 -11.83 8.19
C LYS A 23 20.85 -12.05 7.00
N ILE A 24 20.36 -10.98 6.37
CA ILE A 24 19.50 -11.06 5.18
C ILE A 24 20.38 -10.95 3.94
N LYS A 25 20.49 -12.04 3.18
CA LYS A 25 21.29 -12.09 1.94
C LYS A 25 20.48 -11.96 0.66
N ASN A 26 19.18 -12.27 0.74
CA ASN A 26 18.28 -12.25 -0.40
C ASN A 26 16.96 -11.60 0.03
N VAL A 27 16.43 -10.74 -0.83
CA VAL A 27 15.09 -10.17 -0.66
C VAL A 27 14.28 -10.48 -1.91
N VAL A 28 13.15 -11.12 -1.70
CA VAL A 28 12.16 -11.39 -2.76
C VAL A 28 11.00 -10.45 -2.52
N VAL A 29 10.71 -9.61 -3.51
CA VAL A 29 9.57 -8.68 -3.47
C VAL A 29 8.50 -9.20 -4.42
N LEU A 30 7.39 -9.70 -3.85
CA LEU A 30 6.20 -10.04 -4.60
C LEU A 30 5.26 -8.83 -4.62
N ILE A 31 5.06 -8.27 -5.80
CA ILE A 31 4.18 -7.11 -5.99
C ILE A 31 2.86 -7.62 -6.51
N GLN A 32 1.81 -7.38 -5.74
CA GLN A 32 0.44 -7.71 -6.09
C GLN A 32 -0.29 -6.45 -6.54
N GLU A 33 -1.40 -6.63 -7.26
CA GLU A 33 -2.15 -5.55 -7.88
C GLU A 33 -3.55 -5.38 -7.26
N ASN A 34 -4.05 -4.15 -7.37
CA ASN A 34 -5.47 -3.75 -7.30
C ASN A 34 -6.29 -4.25 -6.11
N ARG A 35 -5.71 -4.35 -4.91
CA ARG A 35 -6.47 -4.60 -3.68
C ARG A 35 -6.05 -3.66 -2.56
N SER A 36 -7.05 -3.05 -1.92
CA SER A 36 -6.86 -2.28 -0.69
C SER A 36 -6.53 -3.22 0.47
N PHE A 37 -5.95 -2.67 1.55
CA PHE A 37 -5.74 -3.42 2.78
C PHE A 37 -7.06 -3.96 3.34
N ASP A 38 -8.10 -3.14 3.38
CA ASP A 38 -9.41 -3.52 3.91
C ASP A 38 -10.06 -4.66 3.13
N THR A 39 -10.01 -4.62 1.80
CA THR A 39 -10.52 -5.72 0.98
C THR A 39 -9.71 -6.99 1.20
N PHE A 40 -8.37 -6.90 1.23
CA PHE A 40 -7.51 -8.08 1.24
C PHE A 40 -7.35 -8.70 2.63
N ALA A 41 -6.97 -7.89 3.62
CA ALA A 41 -6.63 -8.31 4.97
C ALA A 41 -7.62 -7.81 6.04
N GLY A 42 -8.62 -7.01 5.68
CA GLY A 42 -9.54 -6.41 6.64
C GLY A 42 -10.44 -7.39 7.38
N GLY A 43 -10.61 -8.62 6.86
CA GLY A 43 -11.35 -9.70 7.48
C GLY A 43 -10.52 -10.73 8.25
N LEU A 44 -9.20 -10.52 8.39
CA LEU A 44 -8.35 -11.44 9.15
C LEU A 44 -8.68 -11.38 10.64
N ASP A 45 -8.80 -12.55 11.28
CA ASP A 45 -9.38 -12.68 12.63
C ASP A 45 -8.38 -13.17 13.70
N TYR A 46 -7.12 -13.40 13.32
CA TYR A 46 -6.09 -13.94 14.23
C TYR A 46 -5.57 -12.92 15.26
N SER A 47 -5.83 -11.63 15.06
CA SER A 47 -5.50 -10.55 16.00
C SER A 47 -6.55 -9.45 15.93
N ARG A 48 -7.01 -8.99 17.10
CA ARG A 48 -7.96 -7.87 17.22
C ARG A 48 -7.31 -6.50 16.97
N ASP A 49 -5.97 -6.44 16.93
CA ASP A 49 -5.21 -5.21 16.72
C ASP A 49 -5.11 -4.83 15.24
N ILE A 50 -5.50 -5.73 14.33
CA ILE A 50 -5.50 -5.47 12.89
C ILE A 50 -6.49 -4.35 12.60
N ASN A 51 -5.98 -3.27 12.01
CA ASN A 51 -6.79 -2.14 11.57
C ASN A 51 -7.55 -2.45 10.27
N GLY A 52 -8.59 -3.29 10.38
CA GLY A 52 -9.42 -3.74 9.26
C GLY A 52 -10.93 -3.65 9.53
N LEU A 53 -11.72 -4.13 8.57
CA LEU A 53 -13.19 -4.00 8.59
C LEU A 53 -13.92 -4.96 9.54
N LEU A 54 -13.31 -6.08 9.95
CA LEU A 54 -13.98 -7.17 10.68
C LEU A 54 -14.72 -6.73 11.96
N HIS A 55 -14.22 -5.69 12.62
CA HIS A 55 -14.75 -5.20 13.89
C HIS A 55 -15.33 -3.79 13.82
N MET A 56 -15.60 -3.30 12.60
CA MET A 56 -16.17 -1.97 12.40
C MET A 56 -17.49 -2.04 11.64
N ASN A 57 -18.42 -1.18 12.02
CA ASN A 57 -19.62 -0.94 11.22
C ASN A 57 -19.34 0.17 10.21
N TYR A 58 -18.69 -0.17 9.10
CA TYR A 58 -18.36 0.78 8.04
C TYR A 58 -19.45 0.79 6.98
N CYS A 59 -20.04 1.96 6.72
CA CYS A 59 -21.14 2.09 5.77
C CYS A 59 -20.93 3.27 4.84
N ASN A 60 -21.35 3.10 3.59
CA ASN A 60 -21.41 4.15 2.59
C ASN A 60 -22.86 4.37 2.13
N PRO A 61 -23.28 5.62 1.88
CA PRO A 61 -24.52 5.88 1.16
C PRO A 61 -24.42 5.36 -0.27
N ALA A 62 -25.54 4.91 -0.84
CA ALA A 62 -25.64 4.61 -2.26
C ALA A 62 -25.34 5.86 -3.12
N ASN A 63 -25.80 7.03 -2.66
CA ASN A 63 -25.51 8.33 -3.25
C ASN A 63 -25.00 9.29 -2.18
N VAL A 64 -23.71 9.61 -2.22
CA VAL A 64 -23.04 10.52 -1.27
C VAL A 64 -23.55 11.96 -1.30
N LEU A 65 -24.20 12.38 -2.39
CA LEU A 65 -24.79 13.71 -2.53
C LEU A 65 -26.21 13.82 -1.95
N ASP A 66 -26.84 12.69 -1.62
CA ASP A 66 -28.18 12.64 -1.05
C ASP A 66 -28.13 12.28 0.44
N SER A 67 -28.52 13.21 1.30
CA SER A 67 -28.53 13.03 2.76
C SER A 67 -29.51 11.96 3.25
N HIS A 68 -30.49 11.57 2.44
CA HIS A 68 -31.46 10.51 2.76
C HIS A 68 -31.16 9.19 2.05
N SER A 69 -29.99 9.10 1.40
CA SER A 69 -29.62 7.91 0.64
C SER A 69 -29.53 6.68 1.54
N LYS A 70 -29.91 5.53 0.98
CA LYS A 70 -29.77 4.24 1.65
C LYS A 70 -28.31 3.99 2.01
N LEU A 71 -28.06 3.72 3.29
CA LEU A 71 -26.75 3.25 3.74
C LEU A 71 -26.63 1.75 3.47
N VAL A 72 -25.47 1.36 2.95
CA VAL A 72 -25.06 -0.04 2.78
C VAL A 72 -23.74 -0.20 3.51
N CYS A 73 -23.65 -1.22 4.35
CA CYS A 73 -22.49 -1.48 5.19
C CYS A 73 -21.62 -2.58 4.60
N SER A 74 -20.32 -2.53 4.90
CA SER A 74 -19.37 -3.55 4.53
C SER A 74 -19.80 -4.89 5.10
N ASP A 75 -19.69 -5.94 4.28
CA ASP A 75 -19.87 -7.32 4.67
C ASP A 75 -18.70 -8.16 4.16
N LYS A 76 -18.62 -9.40 4.62
CA LYS A 76 -17.72 -10.38 4.03
C LYS A 76 -18.12 -10.63 2.57
N LEU A 77 -17.11 -10.75 1.71
CA LEU A 77 -17.32 -11.31 0.38
C LEU A 77 -17.80 -12.76 0.49
N THR A 78 -18.61 -13.19 -0.47
CA THR A 78 -18.93 -14.61 -0.62
C THR A 78 -17.88 -15.25 -1.51
N PHE A 79 -17.65 -16.57 -1.40
CA PHE A 79 -16.63 -17.27 -2.20
C PHE A 79 -16.81 -17.10 -3.71
N ALA A 80 -18.03 -16.88 -4.20
CA ALA A 80 -18.28 -16.59 -5.61
C ALA A 80 -17.66 -15.25 -6.08
N HIS A 81 -17.26 -14.38 -5.14
CA HIS A 81 -16.65 -13.08 -5.38
C HIS A 81 -15.13 -13.07 -5.22
N ASP A 82 -14.48 -14.25 -5.11
CA ASP A 82 -13.01 -14.35 -5.14
C ASP A 82 -12.43 -13.77 -6.45
N VAL A 83 -13.20 -13.82 -7.53
CA VAL A 83 -12.95 -13.07 -8.76
C VAL A 83 -13.86 -11.85 -8.76
N ALA A 84 -13.31 -10.68 -8.43
CA ALA A 84 -14.04 -9.42 -8.55
C ALA A 84 -14.40 -9.21 -10.03
N GLN A 85 -15.69 -9.22 -10.34
CA GLN A 85 -16.18 -8.99 -11.71
C GLN A 85 -15.99 -7.52 -12.15
N ASP A 86 -15.87 -6.58 -11.20
CA ASP A 86 -15.74 -5.14 -11.42
C ASP A 86 -14.45 -4.72 -10.72
N ASP A 87 -13.59 -3.99 -11.42
CA ASP A 87 -12.37 -3.43 -10.90
C ASP A 87 -12.65 -2.03 -10.32
N PRO A 88 -12.54 -1.83 -9.00
CA PRO A 88 -12.77 -0.52 -8.42
C PRO A 88 -11.92 0.55 -9.11
N ASN A 89 -12.52 1.71 -9.36
CA ASN A 89 -11.82 2.78 -10.03
C ASN A 89 -10.64 3.26 -9.20
N HIS A 90 -9.47 3.28 -9.82
CA HIS A 90 -8.21 3.66 -9.22
C HIS A 90 -7.59 4.88 -9.93
N SER A 91 -8.40 5.62 -10.71
CA SER A 91 -8.05 6.95 -11.22
C SER A 91 -8.06 8.00 -10.11
N MET A 92 -7.32 9.09 -10.27
CA MET A 92 -7.29 10.19 -9.29
C MET A 92 -8.68 10.80 -9.06
N SER A 93 -9.48 10.98 -10.11
CA SER A 93 -10.86 11.48 -10.00
C SER A 93 -11.78 10.49 -9.28
N GLY A 94 -11.65 9.19 -9.56
CA GLY A 94 -12.42 8.14 -8.87
C GLY A 94 -12.07 8.10 -7.39
N ILE A 95 -10.78 8.09 -7.05
CA ILE A 95 -10.29 8.17 -5.68
C ILE A 95 -10.82 9.45 -4.99
N ASN A 96 -10.84 10.58 -5.67
CA ASN A 96 -11.42 11.81 -5.12
C ASN A 96 -12.90 11.63 -4.75
N MET A 97 -13.71 11.00 -5.61
CA MET A 97 -15.10 10.68 -5.27
C MET A 97 -15.17 9.76 -4.06
N GLN A 98 -14.40 8.68 -4.03
CA GLN A 98 -14.37 7.72 -2.93
C GLN A 98 -14.06 8.39 -1.58
N LEU A 99 -13.03 9.25 -1.55
CA LEU A 99 -12.54 9.90 -0.33
C LEU A 99 -13.39 11.12 0.05
N PHE A 100 -13.71 12.00 -0.89
CA PHE A 100 -14.28 13.33 -0.63
C PHE A 100 -15.75 13.50 -1.07
N GLY A 101 -16.32 12.52 -1.77
CA GLY A 101 -17.69 12.58 -2.28
C GLY A 101 -17.85 13.49 -3.51
N THR A 102 -16.75 13.85 -4.18
CA THR A 102 -16.74 14.62 -5.44
C THR A 102 -15.51 14.26 -6.27
N MET A 103 -15.64 14.24 -7.60
CA MET A 103 -14.51 13.98 -8.50
C MET A 103 -13.44 15.08 -8.46
N ASN A 104 -13.86 16.31 -8.11
CA ASN A 104 -13.04 17.52 -8.17
C ASN A 104 -13.13 18.29 -6.85
N PRO A 105 -12.55 17.78 -5.75
CA PRO A 105 -12.50 18.51 -4.49
C PRO A 105 -11.63 19.76 -4.65
N ASP A 106 -12.03 20.83 -4.00
CA ASP A 106 -11.22 22.05 -3.93
C ASP A 106 -9.98 21.77 -3.08
N GLU A 107 -8.81 21.75 -3.73
CA GLU A 107 -7.54 21.40 -3.10
C GLU A 107 -7.20 22.33 -1.93
N ALA A 108 -7.48 23.63 -2.04
CA ALA A 108 -7.21 24.60 -0.98
C ALA A 108 -8.12 24.38 0.25
N LYS A 109 -9.33 23.89 0.02
CA LYS A 109 -10.25 23.51 1.11
C LYS A 109 -9.91 22.16 1.73
N VAL A 110 -9.44 21.19 0.95
CA VAL A 110 -8.91 19.93 1.49
C VAL A 110 -7.70 20.22 2.39
N LYS A 111 -6.79 21.05 1.88
CA LYS A 111 -5.60 21.59 2.55
C LYS A 111 -5.90 22.23 3.91
N SER A 112 -6.81 23.20 3.92
CA SER A 112 -7.20 23.91 5.13
C SER A 112 -8.08 23.08 6.09
N GLY A 113 -8.40 21.82 5.75
CA GLY A 113 -9.29 20.97 6.53
C GLY A 113 -10.76 21.40 6.48
N GLN A 114 -11.12 22.29 5.57
CA GLN A 114 -12.51 22.70 5.32
C GLN A 114 -13.29 21.61 4.57
N VAL A 115 -12.60 20.81 3.76
CA VAL A 115 -13.13 19.59 3.13
C VAL A 115 -12.39 18.40 3.71
N ASN A 116 -13.11 17.52 4.40
CA ASN A 116 -12.55 16.32 4.99
C ASN A 116 -12.74 15.12 4.06
N ALA A 117 -11.76 14.20 4.03
CA ALA A 117 -11.92 12.88 3.44
C ALA A 117 -12.91 12.08 4.31
N THR A 118 -14.16 12.00 3.85
CA THR A 118 -15.24 11.33 4.57
C THR A 118 -15.21 9.81 4.40
N MET A 119 -14.55 9.31 3.36
CA MET A 119 -14.55 7.89 2.98
C MET A 119 -15.96 7.37 2.65
N LYS A 120 -16.87 8.22 2.17
CA LYS A 120 -18.29 7.86 1.95
C LYS A 120 -18.71 7.70 0.49
N GLY A 121 -17.80 7.88 -0.46
CA GLY A 121 -18.15 7.89 -1.87
C GLY A 121 -17.92 6.57 -2.62
N PHE A 122 -17.46 5.51 -1.97
CA PHE A 122 -17.05 4.28 -2.65
C PHE A 122 -18.19 3.62 -3.43
N ILE A 123 -19.36 3.47 -2.82
CA ILE A 123 -20.52 2.85 -3.50
C ILE A 123 -21.03 3.77 -4.62
N THR A 124 -21.12 5.08 -4.37
CA THR A 124 -21.53 6.04 -5.39
C THR A 124 -20.60 6.00 -6.60
N GLU A 125 -19.29 5.97 -6.36
CA GLU A 125 -18.28 5.88 -7.42
C GLU A 125 -18.43 4.58 -8.21
N GLN A 126 -18.56 3.43 -7.54
CA GLN A 126 -18.76 2.14 -8.18
C GLN A 126 -20.03 2.12 -9.05
N GLN A 127 -21.13 2.70 -8.56
CA GLN A 127 -22.38 2.82 -9.33
C GLN A 127 -22.19 3.67 -10.59
N LEU A 128 -21.42 4.76 -10.52
CA LEU A 128 -21.14 5.65 -11.64
C LEU A 128 -20.21 4.98 -12.67
N ALA A 129 -19.12 4.37 -12.21
CA ALA A 129 -18.13 3.72 -13.08
C ALA A 129 -18.74 2.60 -13.93
N TYR A 130 -19.69 1.85 -13.36
CA TYR A 130 -20.31 0.69 -14.00
C TYR A 130 -21.76 0.91 -14.45
N GLY A 131 -22.30 2.11 -14.28
CA GLY A 131 -23.70 2.43 -14.63
C GLY A 131 -24.72 1.53 -13.94
N THR A 132 -24.43 1.07 -12.72
CA THR A 132 -25.24 0.06 -12.01
C THR A 132 -26.08 0.65 -10.89
N THR A 133 -27.29 0.12 -10.71
CA THR A 133 -28.17 0.40 -9.56
C THR A 133 -28.28 -0.80 -8.62
N ASN A 134 -27.61 -1.91 -8.92
CA ASN A 134 -27.59 -3.09 -8.07
C ASN A 134 -26.66 -2.81 -6.87
N LEU A 135 -27.25 -2.49 -5.72
CA LEU A 135 -26.48 -2.13 -4.53
C LEU A 135 -25.69 -3.29 -3.95
N THR A 136 -26.16 -4.53 -4.07
CA THR A 136 -25.38 -5.71 -3.65
C THR A 136 -24.08 -5.81 -4.44
N ARG A 137 -24.17 -5.52 -5.75
CA ARG A 137 -23.02 -5.51 -6.65
C ARG A 137 -22.10 -4.33 -6.36
N ALA A 138 -22.66 -3.12 -6.29
CA ALA A 138 -21.88 -1.91 -6.04
C ALA A 138 -21.20 -1.91 -4.67
N SER A 139 -21.80 -2.56 -3.65
CA SER A 139 -21.22 -2.64 -2.30
C SER A 139 -20.00 -3.55 -2.18
N GLU A 140 -19.71 -4.40 -3.18
CA GLU A 140 -18.51 -5.24 -3.15
C GLU A 140 -17.22 -4.41 -2.97
N VAL A 141 -17.21 -3.16 -3.44
CA VAL A 141 -16.09 -2.22 -3.31
C VAL A 141 -15.70 -1.91 -1.85
N ILE A 142 -16.64 -2.04 -0.90
CA ILE A 142 -16.38 -1.82 0.53
C ILE A 142 -16.34 -3.13 1.33
N ASN A 143 -16.42 -4.29 0.68
CA ASN A 143 -16.42 -5.59 1.33
C ASN A 143 -14.99 -6.14 1.48
N TYR A 144 -14.85 -7.19 2.28
CA TYR A 144 -13.57 -7.79 2.62
C TYR A 144 -13.52 -9.32 2.44
N TYR A 145 -12.33 -9.83 2.15
CA TYR A 145 -12.05 -11.26 2.18
C TYR A 145 -12.01 -11.80 3.61
N THR A 146 -12.51 -13.03 3.78
CA THR A 146 -12.33 -13.79 5.03
C THR A 146 -11.05 -14.63 4.97
N PRO A 147 -10.58 -15.20 6.10
CA PRO A 147 -9.44 -16.11 6.12
C PRO A 147 -9.56 -17.29 5.14
N GLN A 148 -10.78 -17.71 4.80
CA GLN A 148 -11.03 -18.82 3.88
C GLN A 148 -10.89 -18.44 2.40
N HIS A 149 -11.07 -17.17 2.05
CA HIS A 149 -10.86 -16.67 0.68
C HIS A 149 -9.35 -16.61 0.36
N ILE A 150 -8.53 -16.24 1.35
CA ILE A 150 -7.08 -16.06 1.21
C ILE A 150 -6.26 -16.93 2.19
N PRO A 151 -6.45 -18.27 2.22
CA PRO A 151 -5.92 -19.13 3.28
C PRO A 151 -4.40 -19.09 3.38
N VAL A 152 -3.70 -19.03 2.24
CA VAL A 152 -2.23 -18.94 2.21
C VAL A 152 -1.74 -17.62 2.81
N PHE A 153 -2.37 -16.49 2.45
CA PHE A 153 -1.99 -15.18 2.98
C PHE A 153 -2.37 -15.02 4.45
N ASN A 154 -3.50 -15.57 4.87
CA ASN A 154 -3.87 -15.63 6.27
C ASN A 154 -2.82 -16.37 7.11
N GLU A 155 -2.36 -17.54 6.67
CA GLU A 155 -1.31 -18.27 7.38
C GLU A 155 0.04 -17.55 7.35
N MET A 156 0.39 -16.87 6.25
CA MET A 156 1.57 -16.00 6.24
C MET A 156 1.44 -14.85 7.24
N ALA A 157 0.30 -14.16 7.30
CA ALA A 157 0.07 -13.05 8.22
C ALA A 157 0.11 -13.47 9.70
N LYS A 158 -0.32 -14.70 10.02
CA LYS A 158 -0.24 -15.29 11.36
C LYS A 158 1.20 -15.62 11.79
N ASN A 159 2.02 -16.07 10.86
CA ASN A 159 3.36 -16.60 11.15
C ASN A 159 4.49 -15.60 10.87
N PHE A 160 4.17 -14.47 10.22
CA PHE A 160 5.10 -13.40 9.88
C PHE A 160 4.54 -12.03 10.28
N VAL A 161 5.18 -10.96 9.81
CA VAL A 161 4.78 -9.58 10.12
C VAL A 161 3.78 -9.08 9.07
N LEU A 162 2.64 -8.58 9.54
CA LEU A 162 1.68 -7.82 8.74
C LEU A 162 1.81 -6.33 9.06
N PHE A 163 1.93 -5.49 8.03
CA PHE A 163 1.88 -4.03 8.17
C PHE A 163 0.48 -3.55 7.79
N ASP A 164 -0.30 -3.08 8.76
CA ASP A 164 -1.70 -2.63 8.59
C ASP A 164 -1.84 -1.09 8.50
N ARG A 165 -0.70 -0.38 8.50
CA ARG A 165 -0.58 1.07 8.35
C ARG A 165 0.47 1.44 7.32
N TRP A 166 0.45 0.70 6.20
CA TRP A 166 1.29 0.97 5.04
C TRP A 166 0.48 1.73 4.00
N PHE A 167 0.77 3.02 3.86
CA PHE A 167 0.10 3.91 2.91
C PHE A 167 1.11 4.43 1.89
N CYS A 168 0.63 4.77 0.70
CA CYS A 168 1.42 5.65 -0.16
C CYS A 168 1.72 6.94 0.63
N GLY A 169 2.93 7.48 0.47
CA GLY A 169 3.30 8.74 1.10
C GLY A 169 2.44 9.90 0.57
N LYS A 170 2.81 11.14 0.92
CA LYS A 170 2.32 12.30 0.16
C LYS A 170 2.53 11.98 -1.32
N GLY A 171 1.43 11.96 -2.10
CA GLY A 171 1.53 11.89 -3.55
C GLY A 171 2.33 13.08 -4.02
N VAL A 172 3.61 12.86 -4.35
CA VAL A 172 4.36 13.77 -5.20
C VAL A 172 4.06 13.26 -6.60
N ILE A 173 3.45 14.09 -7.43
CA ILE A 173 3.33 13.77 -8.85
C ILE A 173 4.72 13.94 -9.45
N GLU A 174 5.48 12.87 -9.45
CA GLU A 174 6.72 12.79 -10.21
C GLU A 174 6.36 12.34 -11.62
N HIS A 175 6.10 13.32 -12.48
CA HIS A 175 5.59 13.09 -13.85
C HIS A 175 6.53 12.23 -14.70
N LYS A 176 7.83 12.30 -14.45
CA LYS A 176 8.89 11.60 -15.19
C LYS A 176 10.00 11.21 -14.23
N GLY A 177 10.69 10.12 -14.54
CA GLY A 177 11.84 9.71 -13.75
C GLY A 177 12.98 10.71 -13.85
N THR A 178 13.65 10.93 -12.72
CA THR A 178 14.78 11.87 -12.63
C THR A 178 16.14 11.25 -12.98
N ASN A 179 16.16 9.97 -13.34
CA ASN A 179 17.37 9.20 -13.68
C ASN A 179 17.12 8.27 -14.89
N ASN A 180 18.18 7.59 -15.35
CA ASN A 180 18.15 6.63 -16.45
C ASN A 180 17.37 7.15 -17.68
N GLY A 181 16.44 6.36 -18.22
CA GLY A 181 15.63 6.67 -19.40
C GLY A 181 14.55 7.73 -19.19
N GLY A 182 14.43 8.30 -17.99
CA GLY A 182 13.50 9.41 -17.71
C GLY A 182 12.03 9.02 -17.62
N GLU A 183 11.70 7.73 -17.74
CA GLU A 183 10.33 7.23 -17.59
C GLU A 183 10.23 6.17 -16.49
N TYR A 184 9.09 6.19 -15.79
CA TYR A 184 8.71 5.13 -14.87
C TYR A 184 7.86 4.09 -15.58
N SER A 185 8.12 2.83 -15.27
CA SER A 185 7.31 1.69 -15.69
C SER A 185 7.30 0.62 -14.61
N HIS A 186 6.59 -0.48 -14.79
CA HIS A 186 6.70 -1.64 -13.89
C HIS A 186 8.15 -2.12 -13.69
N SER A 187 9.00 -1.98 -14.71
CA SER A 187 10.41 -2.35 -14.64
C SER A 187 11.25 -1.42 -13.76
N SER A 188 10.75 -0.22 -13.42
CA SER A 188 11.36 0.70 -12.46
C SER A 188 11.52 0.11 -11.07
N ILE A 189 10.57 -0.74 -10.67
CA ILE A 189 10.66 -1.43 -9.38
C ILE A 189 11.78 -2.45 -9.41
N LEU A 190 11.86 -3.27 -10.46
CA LEU A 190 12.93 -4.25 -10.62
C LEU A 190 14.31 -3.59 -10.70
N GLY A 191 14.43 -2.45 -11.40
CA GLY A 191 15.68 -1.68 -11.46
C GLY A 191 16.09 -1.11 -10.10
N LEU A 192 15.11 -0.65 -9.31
CA LEU A 192 15.36 -0.21 -7.94
C LEU A 192 15.86 -1.35 -7.07
N LEU A 193 15.23 -2.55 -7.14
CA LEU A 193 15.70 -3.71 -6.38
C LEU A 193 17.14 -4.06 -6.79
N ALA A 194 17.44 -4.08 -8.08
CA ALA A 194 18.80 -4.34 -8.55
C ALA A 194 19.81 -3.36 -7.93
N LYS A 195 19.46 -2.08 -7.83
CA LYS A 195 20.30 -1.06 -7.20
C LYS A 195 20.42 -1.19 -5.68
N LEU A 196 19.33 -1.46 -4.97
CA LEU A 196 19.30 -1.55 -3.51
C LEU A 196 20.09 -2.76 -2.97
N TRP A 197 20.17 -3.84 -3.75
CA TRP A 197 20.83 -5.10 -3.36
C TRP A 197 22.10 -5.41 -4.16
N ASP A 198 22.59 -4.47 -4.97
CA ASP A 198 23.79 -4.63 -5.81
C ASP A 198 23.71 -5.87 -6.73
N LEU A 199 22.58 -6.01 -7.43
CA LEU A 199 22.30 -7.08 -8.38
C LEU A 199 22.45 -6.59 -9.82
N GLU A 200 22.75 -7.51 -10.73
CA GLU A 200 22.72 -7.20 -12.16
C GLU A 200 21.30 -6.91 -12.65
N ASN A 201 21.18 -6.01 -13.63
CA ASN A 201 19.91 -5.75 -14.29
C ASN A 201 19.46 -6.97 -15.09
N LEU A 202 18.23 -7.42 -14.86
CA LEU A 202 17.68 -8.63 -15.48
C LEU A 202 17.50 -8.51 -17.00
N THR A 203 17.20 -7.30 -17.49
CA THR A 203 16.97 -7.03 -18.92
C THR A 203 17.41 -5.60 -19.29
N PRO A 204 17.65 -5.30 -20.59
CA PRO A 204 17.89 -3.92 -21.04
C PRO A 204 16.75 -2.96 -20.67
N ARG A 205 15.51 -3.44 -20.60
CA ARG A 205 14.34 -2.64 -20.20
C ARG A 205 14.42 -2.24 -18.72
N THR A 206 14.90 -3.14 -17.87
CA THR A 206 15.15 -2.86 -16.45
C THR A 206 16.26 -1.82 -16.29
N ALA A 207 17.35 -1.95 -17.06
CA ALA A 207 18.46 -1.01 -17.03
C ALA A 207 18.07 0.41 -17.53
N TRP A 208 17.15 0.50 -18.49
CA TRP A 208 16.67 1.78 -19.03
C TRP A 208 15.64 2.47 -18.12
N SER A 209 14.85 1.70 -17.37
CA SER A 209 13.78 2.28 -16.54
C SER A 209 14.33 3.15 -15.42
N SER A 210 13.67 4.29 -15.17
CA SER A 210 14.01 5.14 -14.03
C SER A 210 13.72 4.43 -12.72
N THR A 211 14.46 4.72 -11.65
CA THR A 211 14.35 4.04 -10.34
C THR A 211 14.06 5.05 -9.22
N PHE A 212 13.58 4.59 -8.06
CA PHE A 212 13.03 5.44 -6.99
C PHE A 212 13.96 5.62 -5.78
N GLU A 213 15.26 5.38 -5.91
CA GLU A 213 16.20 5.33 -4.78
C GLU A 213 16.25 6.63 -3.99
N HIS A 214 15.96 7.78 -4.62
CA HIS A 214 15.88 9.08 -3.96
C HIS A 214 14.68 9.20 -3.02
N LEU A 215 13.66 8.36 -3.17
CA LEU A 215 12.49 8.31 -2.28
C LEU A 215 12.75 7.48 -1.02
N PHE A 216 13.79 6.65 -1.00
CA PHE A 216 14.16 5.84 0.16
C PHE A 216 15.17 6.59 1.04
N LEU A 217 14.89 6.64 2.34
CA LEU A 217 15.76 7.25 3.32
C LEU A 217 16.54 6.17 4.09
N ASP A 218 17.78 6.48 4.43
CA ASP A 218 18.67 5.65 5.26
C ASP A 218 18.29 5.68 6.75
N LYS A 219 17.35 6.56 7.12
CA LYS A 219 16.86 6.76 8.49
C LYS A 219 15.37 6.51 8.57
N ILE A 220 14.94 5.90 9.68
CA ILE A 220 13.52 5.75 10.01
C ILE A 220 12.88 7.14 10.03
N ARG A 221 11.85 7.32 9.20
CA ARG A 221 11.03 8.53 9.22
C ARG A 221 10.29 8.63 10.54
N LYS A 222 10.51 9.74 11.25
CA LYS A 222 9.72 10.15 12.43
C LYS A 222 8.64 11.16 12.07
N ASP A 223 8.64 11.61 10.83
CA ASP A 223 7.79 12.63 10.23
C ASP A 223 6.69 12.01 9.35
N THR A 224 6.42 10.70 9.50
CA THR A 224 5.31 10.06 8.81
C THR A 224 4.03 10.87 9.08
N PRO A 225 3.41 11.45 8.04
CA PRO A 225 2.33 12.39 8.23
C PRO A 225 1.15 11.68 8.89
N LYS A 226 0.77 12.13 10.09
CA LYS A 226 -0.52 11.75 10.69
C LYS A 226 -1.71 12.33 9.90
N LYS A 227 -1.43 13.29 9.04
CA LYS A 227 -2.35 13.97 8.12
C LYS A 227 -1.59 14.27 6.83
N LEU A 228 -2.21 14.07 5.68
CA LEU A 228 -1.57 14.29 4.39
C LEU A 228 -1.12 15.75 4.24
N PRO A 229 0.13 16.01 3.81
CA PRO A 229 0.63 17.36 3.61
C PRO A 229 0.11 17.95 2.30
N GLU A 230 0.20 19.26 2.25
CA GLU A 230 -0.44 20.09 1.24
C GLU A 230 -0.03 19.82 -0.20
N PRO A 231 -0.96 19.60 -1.14
CA PRO A 231 -0.62 19.41 -2.54
C PRO A 231 0.11 20.64 -3.10
N VAL A 232 1.06 20.37 -3.99
CA VAL A 232 1.77 21.41 -4.74
C VAL A 232 0.90 21.77 -5.94
N VAL A 233 0.60 23.06 -6.09
CA VAL A 233 -0.19 23.57 -7.20
C VAL A 233 0.67 23.53 -8.47
N PHE A 234 0.22 22.81 -9.49
CA PHE A 234 0.79 22.86 -10.83
C PHE A 234 -0.02 23.88 -11.65
N GLY A 235 0.66 24.92 -12.13
CA GLY A 235 0.11 25.93 -13.04
C GLY A 235 0.57 25.72 -14.47
#